data_AF-L8GHP5-F1
#
_entry.id   AF-L8GHP5-F1
#
_cell.length_a   1.000
_cell.length_b   1.000
_cell.length_c   1.000
_cell.angle_alpha   90.00
_cell.angle_beta   90.00
_cell.angle_gamma   90.00
#
_symmetry.space_group_name_H-M   'P 1'
#
loop_
_entity.id
_entity.type
_entity.pdbx_description
1 polymer ?
#
loop_
_entity_poly.entity_id
_entity_poly.type
_entity_poly.pdbx_seq_one_letter_code
_entity_poly.pdbx_strand_id
1 'polypeptide(L)'
;MIHHLQGHEVVESLTTIATPHRGSSLAKRFIDQGYDRHLARLGIGAEAFRCLTPQFVQGLNEATPDHPDVRYYSYAGFKPRNAMSGWGRWAYDRVHEREGANDGFVGVQGAVWGRFLGTVSAAHLELIDWRLGVRSAHRFRVLPDFYDQVLHNLAQLGH
;
A
#
# COMPACT_ATOMS: atom_id res chain seq x y z
N MET A 1 -8.59 -10.13 11.58
CA MET A 1 -7.95 -11.30 12.24
C MET A 1 -7.48 -10.96 13.65
N ILE A 2 -6.61 -9.96 13.86
CA ILE A 2 -6.10 -9.63 15.20
C ILE A 2 -7.23 -9.34 16.21
N HIS A 3 -8.14 -8.42 15.88
CA HIS A 3 -9.26 -8.06 16.74
C HIS A 3 -10.29 -9.20 16.89
N HIS A 4 -10.74 -9.78 15.78
CA HIS A 4 -11.88 -10.70 15.76
C HIS A 4 -11.55 -12.16 16.14
N LEU A 5 -10.29 -12.57 16.07
CA LEU A 5 -9.86 -13.98 16.24
C LEU A 5 -8.83 -14.17 17.35
N GLN A 6 -8.77 -13.25 18.33
CA GLN A 6 -7.75 -13.27 19.39
C GLN A 6 -6.31 -13.31 18.85
N GLY A 7 -6.06 -12.78 17.65
CA GLY A 7 -4.74 -12.86 17.02
C GLY A 7 -3.66 -12.09 17.79
N HIS A 8 -4.04 -11.18 18.70
CA HIS A 8 -3.12 -10.49 19.59
C HIS A 8 -2.31 -11.44 20.50
N GLU A 9 -2.80 -12.66 20.75
CA GLU A 9 -2.06 -13.67 21.54
C GLU A 9 -0.81 -14.19 20.82
N VAL A 10 -0.76 -14.09 19.48
CA VAL A 10 0.31 -14.66 18.66
C VAL A 10 0.97 -13.65 17.70
N VAL A 11 0.47 -12.42 17.65
CA VAL A 11 1.00 -11.34 16.81
C VAL A 11 1.57 -10.26 17.70
N GLU A 12 2.89 -10.11 17.69
CA GLU A 12 3.58 -9.06 18.45
C GLU A 12 3.49 -7.69 17.76
N SER A 13 3.66 -7.66 16.44
CA SER A 13 3.56 -6.44 15.64
C SER A 13 2.97 -6.68 14.25
N LEU A 14 2.37 -5.64 13.70
CA LEU A 14 1.90 -5.58 12.32
C LEU A 14 2.58 -4.41 11.60
N THR A 15 3.43 -4.72 10.63
CA THR A 15 4.01 -3.73 9.73
C THR A 15 3.31 -3.77 8.38
N THR A 16 2.82 -2.60 7.95
CA THR A 16 2.18 -2.42 6.65
C THR A 16 3.06 -1.62 5.70
N ILE A 17 3.04 -1.97 4.43
CA ILE A 17 3.87 -1.36 3.39
C ILE A 17 2.95 -0.96 2.25
N ALA A 18 2.84 0.34 1.99
CA ALA A 18 1.99 0.92 0.96
C ALA A 18 0.52 0.43 1.02
N THR A 19 0.02 0.08 2.20
CA THR A 19 -1.35 -0.41 2.39
C THR A 19 -2.33 0.77 2.35
N PRO A 20 -3.41 0.72 1.56
CA PRO A 20 -4.37 1.81 1.47
C PRO A 20 -5.32 1.83 2.69
N HIS A 21 -4.83 2.24 3.86
CA HIS A 21 -5.58 2.30 5.12
C HIS A 21 -6.75 3.28 5.12
N ARG A 22 -6.83 4.16 4.12
CA ARG A 22 -7.95 5.07 3.85
C ARG A 22 -8.67 4.75 2.53
N GLY A 23 -8.41 3.58 1.97
CA GLY A 23 -8.78 3.20 0.62
C GLY A 23 -7.95 3.90 -0.46
N SER A 24 -8.18 3.49 -1.71
CA SER A 24 -7.52 4.04 -2.90
C SER A 24 -8.56 4.70 -3.80
N SER A 25 -8.32 5.97 -4.15
CA SER A 25 -9.13 6.67 -5.16
C SER A 25 -9.07 5.99 -6.53
N LEU A 26 -7.94 5.34 -6.84
CA LEU A 26 -7.75 4.58 -8.07
C LEU A 26 -8.67 3.35 -8.09
N ALA A 27 -8.75 2.60 -6.98
CA ALA A 27 -9.64 1.44 -6.86
C ALA A 27 -11.12 1.84 -7.04
N LYS A 28 -11.54 2.94 -6.40
CA LYS A 28 -12.89 3.49 -6.60
C LYS A 28 -13.13 3.85 -8.07
N ARG A 29 -12.16 4.49 -8.72
CA ARG A 29 -12.28 4.88 -10.12
C ARG A 29 -12.37 3.68 -11.06
N PHE A 30 -11.67 2.59 -10.78
CA PHE A 30 -11.75 1.36 -11.58
C PHE A 30 -13.17 0.78 -11.59
N ILE A 31 -13.86 0.84 -10.44
CA ILE A 31 -15.26 0.42 -10.33
C ILE A 31 -16.18 1.42 -11.02
N ASP A 32 -16.04 2.71 -10.71
CA ASP A 32 -16.91 3.77 -11.26
C ASP A 32 -16.87 3.82 -12.80
N GLN A 33 -15.72 3.46 -13.41
CA GLN A 33 -15.51 3.48 -14.86
C GLN A 33 -15.67 2.12 -15.54
N GLY A 34 -16.02 1.07 -14.79
CA GLY A 34 -16.22 -0.27 -15.33
C GLY A 34 -14.94 -0.97 -15.79
N TYR A 35 -13.76 -0.52 -15.36
CA TYR A 35 -12.48 -1.15 -15.69
C TYR A 35 -12.33 -2.54 -15.05
N ASP A 36 -12.99 -2.75 -13.91
CA ASP A 36 -13.14 -4.05 -13.25
C ASP A 36 -13.68 -5.13 -14.19
N ARG A 37 -14.63 -4.79 -15.08
CA ARG A 37 -15.20 -5.74 -16.07
C ARG A 37 -14.17 -6.21 -17.10
N HIS A 38 -13.21 -5.35 -17.46
CA HIS A 38 -12.13 -5.71 -18.36
C HIS A 38 -11.09 -6.59 -17.67
N LEU A 39 -10.80 -6.31 -16.39
CA LEU A 39 -9.84 -7.07 -15.58
C LEU A 39 -10.39 -8.42 -15.10
N ALA A 40 -11.72 -8.55 -14.97
CA ALA A 40 -12.37 -9.83 -14.71
C ALA A 40 -12.04 -10.87 -15.78
N ARG A 41 -11.88 -10.45 -17.05
CA ARG A 41 -11.45 -11.33 -18.14
C ARG A 41 -10.01 -11.82 -17.99
N LEU A 42 -9.21 -11.17 -17.15
CA LEU A 42 -7.84 -11.54 -16.81
C LEU A 42 -7.75 -12.27 -15.45
N GLY A 43 -8.89 -12.67 -14.87
CA GLY A 43 -8.95 -13.37 -13.58
C GLY A 43 -8.88 -12.47 -12.35
N ILE A 44 -8.86 -11.14 -12.52
CA ILE A 44 -8.89 -10.18 -11.40
C ILE A 44 -10.34 -9.76 -11.18
N GLY A 45 -10.98 -10.35 -10.17
CA GLY A 45 -12.37 -10.06 -9.84
C GLY A 45 -12.59 -8.61 -9.38
N ALA A 46 -13.77 -8.07 -9.68
CA ALA A 46 -14.18 -6.73 -9.25
C ALA A 46 -14.10 -6.53 -7.72
N GLU A 47 -14.30 -7.60 -6.96
CA GLU A 47 -14.21 -7.60 -5.50
C GLU A 47 -12.82 -7.17 -4.99
N ALA A 48 -11.75 -7.47 -5.74
CA ALA A 48 -10.39 -7.04 -5.39
C ALA A 48 -10.26 -5.51 -5.36
N PHE A 49 -11.05 -4.78 -6.15
CA PHE A 49 -11.09 -3.32 -6.12
C PHE A 49 -12.12 -2.81 -5.11
N ARG A 50 -13.25 -3.50 -4.93
CA ARG A 50 -14.30 -3.08 -4.00
C ARG A 50 -13.80 -3.03 -2.56
N CYS A 51 -13.00 -4.02 -2.15
CA CYS A 51 -12.41 -4.04 -0.80
C CYS A 51 -11.33 -2.97 -0.57
N LEU A 52 -10.90 -2.26 -1.61
CA LEU A 52 -9.91 -1.18 -1.53
C LEU A 52 -10.55 0.20 -1.68
N THR A 53 -11.87 0.31 -1.81
CA THR A 53 -12.56 1.60 -1.86
C THR A 53 -12.50 2.32 -0.52
N PRO A 54 -12.43 3.66 -0.48
CA PRO A 54 -12.46 4.42 0.77
C PRO A 54 -13.66 4.07 1.66
N GLN A 55 -14.84 3.86 1.06
CA GLN A 55 -16.06 3.49 1.77
C GLN A 55 -15.92 2.13 2.47
N PHE A 56 -15.40 1.13 1.75
CA PHE A 56 -15.22 -0.21 2.33
C PHE A 56 -14.16 -0.20 3.43
N VAL A 57 -13.00 0.42 3.16
CA VAL A 57 -11.89 0.44 4.12
C VAL A 57 -12.26 1.22 5.38
N GLN A 58 -13.03 2.31 5.26
CA GLN A 58 -13.56 3.01 6.43
C GLN A 58 -14.40 2.08 7.32
N GLY A 59 -15.37 1.37 6.74
CA GLY A 59 -16.19 0.41 7.49
C GLY A 59 -15.37 -0.74 8.08
N LEU A 60 -14.34 -1.21 7.35
CA LEU A 60 -13.41 -2.23 7.86
C LEU A 60 -12.65 -1.75 9.09
N ASN A 61 -12.13 -0.52 9.07
CA ASN A 61 -11.38 0.08 10.18
C ASN A 61 -12.28 0.29 11.40
N GLU A 62 -13.52 0.76 11.20
CA GLU A 62 -14.50 0.94 12.27
C GLU A 62 -14.87 -0.41 12.92
N ALA A 63 -15.03 -1.47 12.11
CA ALA A 63 -15.35 -2.81 12.59
C ALA A 63 -14.14 -3.57 13.15
N THR A 64 -12.91 -3.12 12.89
CA THR A 64 -11.67 -3.84 13.24
C THR A 64 -10.65 -2.87 13.85
N PRO A 65 -10.91 -2.34 15.06
CA PRO A 65 -9.98 -1.44 15.71
C PRO A 65 -8.67 -2.14 16.11
N ASP A 66 -7.60 -1.37 16.19
CA ASP A 66 -6.30 -1.83 16.68
C ASP A 66 -6.41 -2.37 18.10
N HIS A 67 -5.75 -3.51 18.36
CA HIS A 67 -5.63 -4.08 19.69
C HIS A 67 -4.47 -3.42 20.46
N PRO A 68 -4.64 -3.04 21.75
CA PRO A 68 -3.61 -2.33 22.52
C PRO A 68 -2.31 -3.12 22.72
N ASP A 69 -2.37 -4.45 22.70
CA ASP A 69 -1.20 -5.32 22.92
C ASP A 69 -0.37 -5.55 21.64
N VAL A 70 -0.83 -5.07 20.48
CA VAL A 70 -0.12 -5.22 19.21
C VAL A 70 0.50 -3.88 18.80
N ARG A 71 1.74 -3.91 18.34
CA ARG A 71 2.42 -2.70 17.82
C ARG A 71 2.18 -2.56 16.32
N TYR A 72 1.65 -1.42 15.90
CA TYR A 72 1.34 -1.15 14.49
C TYR A 72 2.36 -0.19 13.90
N TYR A 73 2.91 -0.57 12.74
CA TYR A 73 3.89 0.22 12.00
C TYR A 73 3.46 0.38 10.54
N SER A 74 3.85 1.48 9.91
CA SER A 74 3.64 1.61 8.47
C SER A 74 4.76 2.32 7.72
N TYR A 75 4.90 1.92 6.46
CA TYR A 75 5.71 2.57 5.44
C TYR A 75 4.83 2.97 4.26
N ALA A 76 5.15 4.12 3.67
CA ALA A 76 4.55 4.55 2.41
C ALA A 76 5.54 4.36 1.25
N GLY A 77 5.03 4.18 0.03
CA GLY A 77 5.83 4.35 -1.19
C GLY A 77 5.68 5.77 -1.74
N PHE A 78 6.73 6.27 -2.38
CA PHE A 78 6.65 7.45 -3.24
C PHE A 78 7.67 7.34 -4.36
N LYS A 79 7.23 7.67 -5.58
CA LYS A 79 8.15 7.84 -6.70
C LYS A 79 7.75 9.06 -7.53
N PRO A 80 8.70 9.91 -7.95
CA PRO A 80 8.38 10.99 -8.88
C PRO A 80 7.72 10.46 -10.15
N ARG A 81 6.70 11.16 -10.64
CA ARG A 81 5.95 10.79 -11.84
C ARG A 81 6.87 10.48 -13.03
N ASN A 82 7.89 11.29 -13.29
CA ASN A 82 8.81 11.11 -14.42
C ASN A 82 9.66 9.82 -14.33
N ALA A 83 9.77 9.21 -13.14
CA ALA A 83 10.50 7.97 -12.91
C ALA A 83 9.60 6.71 -12.93
N MET A 84 8.30 6.86 -13.24
CA MET A 84 7.36 5.75 -13.38
C MET A 84 7.22 5.26 -14.83
N SER A 85 6.76 4.02 -15.00
CA SER A 85 6.39 3.45 -16.31
C SER A 85 5.23 4.24 -16.97
N GLY A 86 4.97 4.02 -18.26
CA GLY A 86 3.85 4.70 -18.95
C GLY A 86 2.51 4.51 -18.25
N TRP A 87 2.19 3.27 -17.88
CA TRP A 87 0.99 2.95 -17.10
C TRP A 87 1.07 3.48 -15.66
N GLY A 88 2.24 3.38 -15.02
CA GLY A 88 2.45 3.92 -13.67
C GLY A 88 2.23 5.44 -13.59
N ARG A 89 2.61 6.20 -14.63
CA ARG A 89 2.33 7.64 -14.71
C ARG A 89 0.84 7.94 -14.79
N TRP A 90 0.11 7.19 -15.60
CA TRP A 90 -1.35 7.34 -15.70
C TRP A 90 -2.02 7.06 -14.34
N ALA A 91 -1.58 6.02 -13.63
CA ALA A 91 -2.12 5.67 -12.33
C ALA A 91 -1.75 6.73 -11.27
N TYR A 92 -0.49 7.18 -11.27
CA TYR A 92 -0.01 8.28 -10.42
C TYR A 92 -0.84 9.53 -10.57
N ASP A 93 -1.13 9.96 -11.81
CA ASP A 93 -1.89 11.18 -12.06
C ASP A 93 -3.28 11.11 -11.42
N ARG A 94 -3.95 9.96 -11.51
CA ARG A 94 -5.30 9.77 -10.94
C ARG A 94 -5.30 9.76 -9.42
N VAL A 95 -4.28 9.18 -8.81
CA VAL A 95 -4.13 9.19 -7.35
C VAL A 95 -3.73 10.60 -6.90
N HIS A 96 -2.82 11.26 -7.62
CA HIS A 96 -2.30 12.58 -7.29
C HIS A 96 -3.38 13.65 -7.25
N GLU A 97 -4.34 13.60 -8.17
CA GLU A 97 -5.52 14.47 -8.23
C GLU A 97 -6.28 14.56 -6.89
N ARG A 98 -6.26 13.51 -6.07
CA ARG A 98 -7.00 13.44 -4.79
C ARG A 98 -6.14 13.28 -3.55
N GLU A 99 -5.00 12.61 -3.67
CA GLU A 99 -4.19 12.14 -2.54
C GLU A 99 -2.78 12.75 -2.53
N GLY A 100 -2.39 13.50 -3.58
CA GLY A 100 -1.07 14.12 -3.69
C GLY A 100 0.06 13.11 -3.92
N ALA A 101 1.15 13.21 -3.16
CA ALA A 101 2.32 12.34 -3.31
C ALA A 101 1.92 10.85 -3.15
N ASN A 102 2.30 10.01 -4.10
CA ASN A 102 1.88 8.61 -4.15
C ASN A 102 2.90 7.70 -4.85
N ASP A 103 2.67 6.40 -4.75
CA ASP A 103 3.49 5.33 -5.36
C ASP A 103 2.91 4.79 -6.69
N GLY A 104 1.87 5.42 -7.21
CA GLY A 104 1.13 5.03 -8.40
C GLY A 104 -0.24 4.41 -8.10
N PHE A 105 -0.49 3.96 -6.86
CA PHE A 105 -1.74 3.29 -6.47
C PHE A 105 -2.31 3.83 -5.15
N VAL A 106 -1.43 4.19 -4.23
CA VAL A 106 -1.77 4.61 -2.87
C VAL A 106 -1.03 5.90 -2.55
N GLY A 107 -1.77 6.91 -2.07
CA GLY A 107 -1.19 8.14 -1.55
C GLY A 107 -0.42 7.91 -0.26
N VAL A 108 0.65 8.70 -0.05
CA VAL A 108 1.51 8.59 1.14
C VAL A 108 0.68 8.71 2.43
N GLN A 109 -0.23 9.69 2.49
CA GLN A 109 -1.09 9.88 3.67
C GLN A 109 -2.07 8.71 3.87
N GLY A 110 -2.54 8.10 2.78
CA GLY A 110 -3.41 6.93 2.82
C GLY A 110 -2.71 5.68 3.37
N ALA A 111 -1.38 5.63 3.32
CA ALA A 111 -0.56 4.54 3.85
C ALA A 111 -0.08 4.74 5.29
N VAL A 112 -0.37 5.88 5.93
CA VAL A 112 -0.01 6.13 7.32
C VAL A 112 -0.98 5.39 8.26
N TRP A 113 -0.45 4.51 9.11
CA TRP A 113 -1.18 3.81 10.17
C TRP A 113 -0.26 3.42 11.32
N GLY A 114 -0.75 3.48 12.56
CA GLY A 114 0.09 3.27 13.74
C GLY A 114 1.28 4.23 13.78
N ARG A 115 2.45 3.72 14.14
CA ARG A 115 3.71 4.47 14.09
C ARG A 115 4.28 4.44 12.66
N PHE A 116 4.24 5.60 11.99
CA PHE A 116 4.83 5.77 10.68
C PHE A 116 6.37 5.74 10.74
N LEU A 117 6.99 4.85 9.98
CA LEU A 117 8.44 4.63 9.97
C LEU A 117 9.13 5.26 8.75
N GLY A 118 8.38 5.73 7.76
CA GLY A 118 8.90 6.57 6.69
C GLY A 118 8.34 6.27 5.30
N THR A 119 8.82 7.04 4.33
CA THR A 119 8.47 6.90 2.91
C THR A 119 9.64 6.33 2.13
N VAL A 120 9.39 5.25 1.40
CA VAL A 120 10.35 4.53 0.58
C VAL A 120 10.32 5.09 -0.84
N SER A 121 11.50 5.35 -1.42
CA SER A 121 11.61 5.83 -2.81
C SER A 121 11.37 4.70 -3.82
N ALA A 122 10.12 4.30 -3.97
CA ALA A 122 9.68 3.19 -4.80
C ALA A 122 8.25 3.41 -5.32
N ALA A 123 7.98 2.92 -6.53
CA ALA A 123 6.61 2.75 -7.01
C ALA A 123 5.98 1.49 -6.39
N HIS A 124 4.66 1.41 -6.39
CA HIS A 124 3.90 0.37 -5.67
C HIS A 124 4.36 -1.06 -6.01
N LEU A 125 4.51 -1.36 -7.30
CA LEU A 125 4.95 -2.68 -7.76
C LEU A 125 6.43 -2.96 -7.48
N GLU A 126 7.25 -1.91 -7.38
CA GLU A 126 8.67 -2.08 -7.05
C GLU A 126 8.85 -2.56 -5.61
N LEU A 127 7.91 -2.29 -4.69
CA LEU A 127 7.95 -2.76 -3.31
C LEU A 127 7.86 -4.29 -3.18
N ILE A 128 7.34 -4.97 -4.22
CA ILE A 128 7.22 -6.44 -4.30
C ILE A 128 8.07 -7.05 -5.44
N ASP A 129 9.09 -6.30 -5.88
CA ASP A 129 10.05 -6.65 -6.94
C ASP A 129 9.45 -6.85 -8.35
N TRP A 130 8.24 -6.36 -8.57
CA TRP A 130 7.60 -6.38 -9.89
C TRP A 130 8.01 -5.16 -10.72
N ARG A 131 8.51 -5.40 -11.93
CA ARG A 131 9.10 -4.36 -12.79
C ARG A 131 8.41 -4.29 -14.14
N LEU A 132 7.47 -3.38 -14.28
CA LEU A 132 6.80 -3.11 -15.57
C LEU A 132 7.64 -2.16 -16.44
N GLY A 133 8.70 -2.70 -17.05
CA GLY A 133 9.41 -2.07 -18.18
C GLY A 133 10.27 -0.84 -17.87
N VAL A 134 10.52 -0.50 -16.60
CA VAL A 134 11.39 0.62 -16.23
C VAL A 134 12.82 0.13 -15.99
N ARG A 135 13.74 0.53 -16.88
CA ARG A 135 15.19 0.43 -16.66
C ARG A 135 15.68 1.75 -16.05
N SER A 136 15.46 1.95 -14.75
CA SER A 136 15.99 3.12 -14.01
C SER A 136 17.45 2.88 -13.61
N ALA A 137 18.28 3.92 -13.71
CA ALA A 137 19.68 3.92 -13.25
C ALA A 137 19.81 3.88 -11.72
N HIS A 138 18.83 4.46 -11.00
CA HIS A 138 18.67 4.26 -9.56
C HIS A 138 17.73 3.09 -9.33
N ARG A 139 18.30 1.99 -8.85
CA ARG A 139 17.64 0.70 -8.70
C ARG A 139 17.15 0.57 -7.26
N PHE A 140 15.84 0.68 -7.05
CA PHE A 140 15.25 0.23 -5.80
C PHE A 140 15.51 -1.28 -5.67
N ARG A 141 16.08 -1.70 -4.54
CA ARG A 141 16.33 -3.10 -4.22
C ARG A 141 15.44 -3.50 -3.05
N VAL A 142 14.43 -4.29 -3.35
CA VAL A 142 13.52 -4.86 -2.35
C VAL A 142 14.29 -5.68 -1.34
N LEU A 143 15.13 -6.57 -1.87
CA LEU A 143 16.12 -7.32 -1.12
C LEU A 143 17.51 -7.06 -1.75
N PRO A 144 18.57 -6.88 -0.93
CA PRO A 144 18.53 -6.84 0.54
C PRO A 144 17.99 -5.51 1.12
N ASP A 145 18.18 -4.39 0.41
CA ASP A 145 18.14 -3.05 1.03
C ASP A 145 16.86 -2.70 1.82
N PHE A 146 15.66 -2.84 1.23
CA PHE A 146 14.44 -2.36 1.88
C PHE A 146 13.98 -3.25 3.04
N TYR A 147 13.84 -4.56 2.82
CA TYR A 147 13.38 -5.44 3.89
C TYR A 147 14.44 -5.62 4.99
N ASP A 148 15.74 -5.56 4.69
CA ASP A 148 16.77 -5.52 5.74
C ASP A 148 16.63 -4.25 6.60
N GLN A 149 16.31 -3.10 5.98
CA GLN A 149 16.03 -1.88 6.73
C GLN A 149 14.77 -2.00 7.60
N VAL A 150 13.72 -2.66 7.12
CA VAL A 150 12.51 -2.94 7.92
C VAL A 150 12.89 -3.80 9.13
N LEU A 151 13.63 -4.90 8.92
CA LEU A 151 14.09 -5.78 10.00
C LEU A 151 14.98 -5.02 11.00
N HIS A 152 15.90 -4.20 10.52
CA HIS A 152 16.76 -3.38 11.36
C HIS A 152 15.96 -2.39 12.22
N ASN A 153 14.96 -1.73 11.62
CA ASN A 153 14.09 -0.81 12.35
C ASN A 153 13.27 -1.53 13.42
N LEU A 154 12.73 -2.72 13.12
CA LEU A 154 11.99 -3.52 14.10
C LEU A 154 12.90 -3.97 15.26
N ALA A 155 14.14 -4.40 14.96
CA ALA A 155 15.12 -4.74 15.99
C ALA A 155 15.43 -3.57 16.93
N GLN A 156 15.59 -2.36 16.38
CA GLN A 156 15.77 -1.14 17.20
C GLN A 156 14.54 -0.77 18.04
N LEU A 157 13.35 -1.23 17.64
CA LEU A 157 12.09 -1.03 18.32
C LEU A 157 11.79 -2.11 19.38
N GLY A 158 12.69 -3.08 19.54
CA GLY A 158 12.60 -4.13 20.56
C GLY A 158 11.78 -5.34 20.11
N HIS A 159 11.87 -5.69 18.83
CA HIS A 159 11.35 -6.91 18.23
C HIS A 159 12.48 -7.85 17.80
#